data_AF-A0A942DN85-F1
#
_entry.id   AF-A0A942DN85-F1
#
_cell.length_a   1.000
_cell.length_b   1.000
_cell.length_c   1.000
_cell.angle_alpha   90.00
_cell.angle_beta   90.00
_cell.angle_gamma   90.00
#
_symmetry.space_group_name_H-M   'P 1'
#
loop_
_entity.id
_entity.type
_entity.pdbx_description
1 polymer ?
#
loop_
_entity_poly.entity_id
_entity_poly.type
_entity_poly.pdbx_seq_one_letter_code
_entity_poly.pdbx_strand_id
1 'polypeptide(L)'
;MLQKVFNILVCMTLSANAWALSVSSRYNTNPQGAYYKEVTIQCAAGEEQLCQTMCKSDTVCQRVEPYCLNCAGTTSMLLRQLFTQLGQNYKATDIEIPAVDFANYLASERYVLLGANSAYNYYTPANSGDLIKSLLALCPAGDEEALLAVALDEEYEPSKLSFVICKATDGTSKAYQVELNRPEVGDKPLRLKVKWKLRLP
;
A
#
# COMPACT_ATOMS: atom_id res chain seq x y z
N MET A 1 36.57 -2.30 -38.94
CA MET A 1 35.10 -2.49 -38.96
C MET A 1 34.56 -3.31 -37.78
N LEU A 2 35.37 -4.13 -37.08
CA LEU A 2 34.88 -4.93 -35.94
C LEU A 2 34.53 -4.14 -34.66
N GLN A 3 35.11 -2.95 -34.43
CA GLN A 3 34.85 -2.17 -33.20
C GLN A 3 33.43 -1.58 -33.13
N LYS A 4 32.76 -1.39 -34.28
CA LYS A 4 31.44 -0.71 -34.34
C LYS A 4 30.27 -1.65 -34.04
N VAL A 5 30.47 -2.97 -34.12
CA VAL A 5 29.42 -3.96 -33.83
C VAL A 5 29.31 -4.22 -32.32
N PHE A 6 30.40 -4.04 -31.57
CA PHE A 6 30.44 -4.32 -30.13
C PHE A 6 29.60 -3.34 -29.29
N ASN A 7 29.41 -2.09 -29.74
CA ASN A 7 28.62 -1.08 -29.02
C ASN A 7 27.09 -1.21 -29.20
N ILE A 8 26.61 -1.99 -30.17
CA ILE A 8 25.18 -2.21 -30.37
C ILE A 8 24.67 -3.40 -29.52
N LEU A 9 25.55 -4.34 -29.17
CA LEU A 9 25.19 -5.52 -28.37
C LEU A 9 25.04 -5.20 -26.86
N VAL A 10 25.69 -4.15 -26.35
CA VAL A 10 25.65 -3.79 -24.92
C VAL A 10 24.40 -2.98 -24.54
N CYS A 11 23.64 -2.45 -25.51
CA CYS A 11 22.39 -1.70 -25.24
C CYS A 11 21.15 -2.59 -25.03
N MET A 12 21.22 -3.91 -25.23
CA MET A 12 20.07 -4.80 -25.08
C MET A 12 19.96 -5.49 -23.71
N THR A 13 20.91 -5.30 -22.79
CA THR A 13 20.92 -6.00 -21.49
C THR A 13 20.42 -5.15 -20.32
N LEU A 14 19.76 -4.03 -20.59
CA LEU A 14 19.09 -3.19 -19.59
C LEU A 14 17.56 -3.27 -19.76
N SER A 15 17.03 -4.48 -19.95
CA SER A 15 15.66 -4.74 -19.54
C SER A 15 15.65 -4.68 -18.01
N ALA A 16 15.45 -3.47 -17.48
CA ALA A 16 15.11 -3.30 -16.08
C ALA A 16 13.93 -4.21 -15.79
N ASN A 17 14.13 -5.19 -14.91
CA ASN A 17 13.05 -5.99 -14.37
C ASN A 17 12.10 -5.00 -13.71
N ALA A 18 11.00 -4.67 -14.39
CA ALA A 18 9.92 -3.90 -13.79
C ALA A 18 9.10 -4.90 -12.99
N TRP A 19 9.10 -4.75 -11.66
CA TRP A 19 8.42 -5.69 -10.80
C TRP A 19 6.92 -5.39 -10.88
N ALA A 20 6.13 -6.35 -11.33
CA ALA A 20 4.71 -6.28 -11.59
C ALA A 20 3.96 -7.11 -10.54
N LEU A 21 3.67 -6.47 -9.41
CA LEU A 21 2.80 -7.00 -8.37
C LEU A 21 1.45 -6.29 -8.43
N SER A 22 0.35 -7.02 -8.38
CA SER A 22 -1.01 -6.46 -8.36
C SER A 22 -1.63 -6.66 -6.99
N VAL A 23 -2.04 -5.58 -6.32
CA VAL A 23 -2.78 -5.62 -5.05
C VAL A 23 -4.22 -5.19 -5.28
N SER A 24 -5.15 -5.95 -4.75
CA SER A 24 -6.56 -5.57 -4.70
C SER A 24 -7.15 -5.97 -3.36
N SER A 25 -8.24 -5.30 -2.98
CA SER A 25 -8.94 -5.60 -1.74
C SER A 25 -10.45 -5.56 -1.92
N ARG A 26 -11.15 -6.56 -1.40
CA ARG A 26 -12.61 -6.70 -1.55
C ARG A 26 -13.27 -7.12 -0.25
N TYR A 27 -14.49 -6.66 -0.01
CA TYR A 27 -15.32 -7.16 1.07
C TYR A 27 -16.08 -8.40 0.63
N ASN A 28 -15.98 -9.46 1.42
CA ASN A 28 -16.66 -10.74 1.24
C ASN A 28 -17.50 -11.06 2.49
N THR A 29 -18.32 -12.10 2.39
CA THR A 29 -19.15 -12.59 3.50
C THR A 29 -18.87 -14.06 3.71
N ASN A 30 -18.65 -14.48 4.95
CA ASN A 30 -18.44 -15.89 5.28
C ASN A 30 -19.79 -16.65 5.36
N PRO A 31 -19.79 -18.00 5.45
CA PRO A 31 -21.02 -18.79 5.58
C PRO A 31 -21.89 -18.43 6.80
N GLN A 32 -21.30 -17.81 7.82
CA GLN A 32 -21.98 -17.34 9.03
C GLN A 32 -22.57 -15.92 8.89
N GLY A 33 -22.46 -15.31 7.71
CA GLY A 33 -22.98 -13.96 7.44
C GLY A 33 -22.10 -12.81 7.96
N ALA A 34 -20.90 -13.11 8.48
CA ALA A 34 -19.97 -12.07 8.91
C ALA A 34 -19.19 -11.52 7.71
N TYR A 35 -19.10 -10.19 7.64
CA TYR A 35 -18.28 -9.48 6.65
C TYR A 35 -16.80 -9.59 7.01
N TYR A 36 -15.97 -9.83 6.02
CA TYR A 36 -14.52 -9.75 6.14
C TYR A 36 -13.94 -9.09 4.90
N LYS A 37 -12.75 -8.51 5.04
CA LYS A 37 -12.02 -7.95 3.91
C LYS A 37 -10.95 -8.94 3.48
N GLU A 38 -10.87 -9.21 2.19
CA GLU A 38 -9.88 -10.08 1.58
C GLU A 38 -8.91 -9.22 0.75
N VAL A 39 -7.62 -9.40 0.99
CA VAL A 39 -6.54 -8.82 0.20
C VAL A 39 -6.05 -9.90 -0.76
N THR A 40 -6.06 -9.59 -2.05
CA THR A 40 -5.51 -10.44 -3.10
C THR A 40 -4.26 -9.79 -3.66
N ILE A 41 -3.15 -10.50 -3.62
CA ILE A 41 -1.87 -10.10 -4.18
C ILE A 41 -1.53 -11.09 -5.29
N GLN A 42 -1.25 -10.58 -6.49
CA GLN A 42 -0.91 -11.39 -7.64
C GLN A 42 0.49 -11.00 -8.13
N CYS A 43 1.38 -11.99 -8.23
CA CYS A 43 2.74 -11.80 -8.71
C CYS A 43 2.80 -12.16 -10.20
N ALA A 44 3.52 -11.36 -10.98
CA ALA A 44 3.82 -11.68 -12.36
C ALA A 44 4.79 -12.86 -12.48
N ALA A 45 4.90 -13.41 -13.69
CA ALA A 45 5.92 -14.41 -14.00
C ALA A 45 7.32 -13.80 -13.84
N GLY A 46 8.21 -14.48 -13.14
CA GLY A 46 9.53 -13.98 -12.73
C GLY A 46 9.57 -13.32 -11.35
N GLU A 47 8.43 -13.18 -10.67
CA GLU A 47 8.30 -12.62 -9.31
C GLU A 47 7.74 -13.63 -8.31
N GLU A 48 7.79 -14.92 -8.63
CA GLU A 48 7.22 -15.99 -7.80
C GLU A 48 7.78 -15.95 -6.37
N GLN A 49 9.03 -15.53 -6.21
CA GLN A 49 9.68 -15.39 -4.91
C GLN A 49 8.96 -14.39 -3.97
N LEU A 50 8.31 -13.36 -4.50
CA LEU A 50 7.55 -12.41 -3.70
C LEU A 50 6.32 -13.08 -3.09
N CYS A 51 5.54 -13.78 -3.92
CA CYS A 51 4.35 -14.52 -3.47
C CYS A 51 4.72 -15.70 -2.58
N GLN A 52 5.86 -16.36 -2.84
CA GLN A 52 6.38 -17.42 -1.98
C GLN A 52 6.71 -16.88 -0.58
N THR A 53 7.35 -15.71 -0.51
CA THR A 53 7.68 -15.06 0.76
C THR A 53 6.43 -14.67 1.53
N MET A 54 5.41 -14.15 0.84
CA MET A 54 4.16 -13.76 1.49
C MET A 54 3.39 -14.99 1.95
N CYS A 55 2.99 -15.90 1.07
CA CYS A 55 2.01 -16.96 1.35
C CYS A 55 2.32 -18.33 0.79
N LYS A 56 3.58 -18.63 0.47
CA LYS A 56 4.00 -19.97 -0.01
C LYS A 56 3.26 -20.40 -1.29
N SER A 57 2.98 -19.43 -2.16
CA SER A 57 2.30 -19.62 -3.45
C SER A 57 3.13 -18.95 -4.54
N ASP A 58 3.13 -19.49 -5.76
CA ASP A 58 3.94 -18.96 -6.85
C ASP A 58 3.31 -17.72 -7.51
N THR A 59 1.99 -17.60 -7.50
CA THR A 59 1.29 -16.63 -8.37
C THR A 59 0.26 -15.78 -7.65
N VAL A 60 -0.48 -16.35 -6.70
CA VAL A 60 -1.60 -15.67 -6.06
C VAL A 60 -1.56 -15.87 -4.55
N CYS A 61 -1.73 -14.77 -3.84
CA CYS A 61 -1.83 -14.68 -2.42
C CYS A 61 -3.21 -14.15 -2.03
N GLN A 62 -4.02 -14.94 -1.35
CA GLN A 62 -5.30 -14.51 -0.80
C GLN A 62 -5.25 -14.57 0.71
N ARG A 63 -5.55 -13.44 1.36
CA ARG A 63 -5.48 -13.29 2.81
C ARG A 63 -6.68 -12.53 3.31
N VAL A 64 -7.17 -12.94 4.46
CA VAL A 64 -8.12 -12.12 5.22
C VAL A 64 -7.32 -10.98 5.84
N GLU A 65 -7.73 -9.74 5.58
CA GLU A 65 -7.15 -8.57 6.22
C GLU A 65 -7.34 -8.70 7.74
N PRO A 66 -6.29 -8.44 8.55
CA PRO A 66 -6.41 -8.43 10.00
C PRO A 66 -7.59 -7.55 10.43
N TYR A 67 -8.55 -8.14 11.14
CA TYR A 67 -9.70 -7.38 11.60
C TYR A 67 -9.25 -6.48 12.75
N CYS A 68 -9.31 -5.17 12.55
CA CYS A 68 -9.14 -4.26 13.66
C CYS A 68 -10.46 -4.10 14.42
N LEU A 69 -10.54 -4.78 15.57
CA LEU A 69 -11.73 -4.87 16.43
C LEU A 69 -12.30 -3.51 16.84
N ASN A 70 -11.45 -2.49 17.01
CA ASN A 70 -11.82 -1.16 17.52
C ASN A 70 -11.59 -0.01 16.53
N CYS A 71 -11.23 -0.30 15.27
CA CYS A 71 -10.90 0.72 14.27
C CYS A 71 -12.11 1.38 13.61
N ALA A 72 -13.34 0.99 13.93
CA ALA A 72 -14.52 1.65 13.37
C ALA A 72 -14.45 3.16 13.67
N GLY A 73 -14.54 4.00 12.61
CA GLY A 73 -13.90 5.33 12.50
C GLY A 73 -14.17 6.39 13.59
N THR A 74 -14.93 6.13 14.63
CA THR A 74 -15.22 7.10 15.70
C THR A 74 -14.13 7.21 16.76
N THR A 75 -13.30 6.19 16.97
CA THR A 75 -12.29 6.14 18.05
C THR A 75 -10.88 6.52 17.60
N SER A 76 -10.51 6.21 16.34
CA SER A 76 -9.17 6.50 15.82
C SER A 76 -9.08 7.92 15.24
N MET A 77 -8.26 8.77 15.86
CA MET A 77 -7.97 10.11 15.34
C MET A 77 -7.29 10.06 13.97
N LEU A 78 -6.40 9.09 13.76
CA LEU A 78 -5.72 8.89 12.48
C LEU A 78 -6.72 8.57 11.38
N LEU A 79 -7.59 7.58 11.58
CA LEU A 79 -8.58 7.21 10.55
C LEU A 79 -9.53 8.37 10.24
N ARG A 80 -9.95 9.14 11.25
CA ARG A 80 -10.73 10.36 11.03
C ARG A 80 -9.97 11.36 10.15
N GLN A 81 -8.69 11.63 10.45
CA GLN A 81 -7.86 12.53 9.64
C GLN A 81 -7.70 12.01 8.20
N LEU A 82 -7.47 10.71 8.02
CA LEU A 82 -7.34 10.11 6.70
C LEU A 82 -8.63 10.18 5.88
N PHE A 83 -9.83 10.04 6.46
CA PHE A 83 -11.08 10.11 5.69
C PHE A 83 -11.61 11.53 5.47
N THR A 84 -11.20 12.51 6.30
CA THR A 84 -11.74 13.88 6.25
C THR A 84 -10.75 14.93 5.74
N GLN A 85 -9.44 14.68 5.85
CA GLN A 85 -8.39 15.67 5.61
C GLN A 85 -7.21 15.12 4.81
N LEU A 86 -7.37 14.00 4.09
CA LEU A 86 -6.28 13.34 3.35
C LEU A 86 -5.51 14.31 2.45
N GLY A 87 -6.20 14.96 1.51
CA GLY A 87 -5.56 15.86 0.54
C GLY A 87 -5.02 17.15 1.14
N GLN A 88 -5.42 17.50 2.37
CA GLN A 88 -4.87 18.65 3.08
C GLN A 88 -3.60 18.28 3.83
N ASN A 89 -3.58 17.10 4.45
CA ASN A 89 -2.52 16.70 5.37
C ASN A 89 -1.43 15.87 4.70
N TYR A 90 -1.72 15.17 3.61
CA TYR A 90 -0.78 14.25 2.97
C TYR A 90 -0.53 14.62 1.51
N LYS A 91 0.68 14.33 1.06
CA LYS A 91 1.08 14.29 -0.34
C LYS A 91 1.87 13.00 -0.57
N ALA A 92 1.72 12.40 -1.74
CA ALA A 92 2.65 11.36 -2.15
C ALA A 92 3.95 11.99 -2.61
N THR A 93 5.04 11.25 -2.42
CA THR A 93 6.32 11.55 -3.03
C THR A 93 6.47 10.70 -4.27
N ASP A 94 7.35 11.13 -5.19
CA ASP A 94 7.71 10.32 -6.36
C ASP A 94 8.66 9.16 -5.99
N ILE A 95 8.85 8.88 -4.69
CA ILE A 95 9.73 7.84 -4.19
C ILE A 95 8.94 6.53 -4.12
N GLU A 96 9.11 5.71 -5.16
CA GLU A 96 8.60 4.33 -5.22
C GLU A 96 9.32 3.46 -4.16
N ILE A 97 8.54 2.68 -3.42
CA ILE A 97 9.05 1.70 -2.46
C ILE A 97 9.52 0.46 -3.22
N PRO A 98 10.74 -0.05 -2.97
CA PRO A 98 11.21 -1.27 -3.61
C PRO A 98 10.23 -2.43 -3.41
N ALA A 99 9.94 -3.17 -4.47
CA ALA A 99 8.93 -4.23 -4.43
C ALA A 99 9.24 -5.34 -3.38
N VAL A 100 10.51 -5.60 -3.06
CA VAL A 100 10.90 -6.47 -1.93
C VAL A 100 10.41 -5.93 -0.59
N ASP A 101 10.64 -4.64 -0.33
CA ASP A 101 10.23 -4.00 0.93
C ASP A 101 8.71 -3.92 1.02
N PHE A 102 8.04 -3.67 -0.10
CA PHE A 102 6.59 -3.70 -0.20
C PHE A 102 6.03 -5.10 0.09
N ALA A 103 6.56 -6.15 -0.54
CA ALA A 103 6.14 -7.53 -0.29
C ALA A 103 6.40 -7.94 1.17
N ASN A 104 7.53 -7.56 1.76
CA ASN A 104 7.83 -7.80 3.17
C ASN A 104 6.85 -7.09 4.11
N TYR A 105 6.44 -5.87 3.77
CA TYR A 105 5.39 -5.17 4.52
C TYR A 105 4.05 -5.91 4.44
N LEU A 106 3.63 -6.34 3.25
CA LEU A 106 2.40 -7.12 3.06
C LEU A 106 2.44 -8.49 3.74
N ALA A 107 3.63 -9.10 3.86
CA ALA A 107 3.84 -10.34 4.59
C ALA A 107 3.70 -10.17 6.12
N SER A 108 3.89 -8.95 6.65
CA SER A 108 3.88 -8.71 8.09
C SER A 108 2.49 -8.84 8.74
N GLU A 109 1.42 -8.71 7.95
CA GLU A 109 0.03 -8.73 8.43
C GLU A 109 -0.25 -7.70 9.55
N ARG A 110 0.58 -6.66 9.68
CA ARG A 110 0.36 -5.56 10.64
C ARG A 110 -0.11 -4.30 9.94
N TYR A 111 -1.13 -4.44 9.10
CA TYR A 111 -1.68 -3.33 8.34
C TYR A 111 -3.16 -3.52 8.03
N VAL A 112 -3.81 -2.41 7.69
CA VAL A 112 -5.11 -2.38 7.01
C VAL A 112 -4.99 -1.54 5.75
N LEU A 113 -5.70 -1.93 4.70
CA LEU A 113 -5.81 -1.15 3.47
C LEU A 113 -7.07 -0.31 3.52
N LEU A 114 -6.98 0.98 3.20
CA LEU A 114 -8.15 1.87 3.17
C LEU A 114 -8.34 2.42 1.75
N GLY A 115 -9.51 2.18 1.18
CA GLY A 115 -9.96 2.83 -0.05
C GLY A 115 -11.25 3.61 0.17
N ALA A 116 -11.84 4.15 -0.91
CA ALA A 116 -13.07 4.94 -0.85
C ALA A 116 -14.28 4.15 -0.26
N ASN A 117 -14.29 2.83 -0.44
CA ASN A 117 -15.33 1.91 0.03
C ASN A 117 -14.95 1.18 1.33
N SER A 118 -14.00 1.72 2.09
CA SER A 118 -13.57 1.11 3.35
C SER A 118 -14.69 1.12 4.39
N ALA A 119 -14.93 0.00 5.07
CA ALA A 119 -15.85 -0.13 6.21
C ALA A 119 -15.46 0.78 7.39
N TYR A 120 -14.21 1.25 7.43
CA TYR A 120 -13.73 2.21 8.41
C TYR A 120 -14.17 3.66 8.09
N ASN A 121 -14.70 3.91 6.89
CA ASN A 121 -15.16 5.22 6.46
C ASN A 121 -16.54 5.56 7.03
N TYR A 122 -16.57 6.08 8.26
CA TYR A 122 -17.81 6.50 8.92
C TYR A 122 -18.24 7.95 8.59
N TYR A 123 -17.27 8.81 8.26
CA TYR A 123 -17.52 10.26 8.15
C TYR A 123 -17.96 10.71 6.77
N THR A 124 -17.60 9.93 5.75
CA THR A 124 -17.78 10.33 4.36
C THR A 124 -18.63 9.28 3.69
N PRO A 125 -19.69 9.65 2.95
CA PRO A 125 -20.45 8.67 2.17
C PRO A 125 -19.53 7.80 1.32
N ALA A 126 -19.81 6.50 1.27
CA ALA A 126 -19.10 5.59 0.37
C ALA A 126 -19.14 6.17 -1.05
N ASN A 127 -17.99 6.16 -1.75
CA ASN A 127 -17.81 6.77 -3.07
C ASN A 127 -18.05 8.29 -3.16
N SER A 128 -17.84 9.06 -2.08
CA SER A 128 -17.81 10.52 -2.26
C SER A 128 -16.73 10.91 -3.28
N GLY A 129 -17.11 11.71 -4.28
CA GLY A 129 -16.20 12.12 -5.35
C GLY A 129 -14.96 12.85 -4.82
N ASP A 130 -15.06 13.55 -3.70
CA ASP A 130 -13.95 14.33 -3.14
C ASP A 130 -12.91 13.46 -2.42
N LEU A 131 -13.35 12.40 -1.71
CA LEU A 131 -12.44 11.42 -1.13
C LEU A 131 -11.73 10.64 -2.24
N ILE A 132 -12.46 10.21 -3.28
CA ILE A 132 -11.87 9.53 -4.44
C ILE A 132 -10.81 10.42 -5.10
N LYS A 133 -11.14 11.69 -5.38
CA LYS A 133 -10.17 12.65 -5.93
C LYS A 133 -8.94 12.80 -5.04
N SER A 134 -9.13 12.88 -3.73
CA SER A 134 -8.01 13.02 -2.78
C SER A 134 -7.12 11.78 -2.75
N LEU A 135 -7.72 10.58 -2.80
CA LEU A 135 -7.01 9.31 -2.87
C LEU A 135 -6.21 9.20 -4.17
N LEU A 136 -6.83 9.51 -5.32
CA LEU A 136 -6.17 9.49 -6.63
C LEU A 136 -5.09 10.57 -6.76
N ALA A 137 -5.24 11.71 -6.08
CA ALA A 137 -4.21 12.75 -6.05
C ALA A 137 -2.92 12.33 -5.32
N LEU A 138 -2.97 11.27 -4.51
CA LEU A 138 -1.77 10.65 -3.94
C LEU A 138 -1.07 9.69 -4.91
N CYS A 139 -1.56 9.56 -6.14
CA CYS A 139 -0.98 8.68 -7.13
C CYS A 139 -0.34 9.49 -8.27
N PRO A 140 0.98 9.36 -8.51
CA PRO A 140 1.70 10.23 -9.42
C PRO A 140 1.33 10.05 -10.91
N ALA A 141 0.68 8.95 -11.30
CA ALA A 141 0.58 8.53 -12.70
C ALA A 141 -0.84 8.36 -13.27
N GLY A 142 -1.86 9.02 -12.71
CA GLY A 142 -3.23 8.91 -13.23
C GLY A 142 -3.81 7.51 -13.06
N ASP A 143 -3.47 6.88 -11.93
CA ASP A 143 -3.85 5.53 -11.54
C ASP A 143 -5.38 5.37 -11.38
N GLU A 144 -5.86 4.14 -11.53
CA GLU A 144 -7.31 3.84 -11.50
C GLU A 144 -7.84 3.69 -10.08
N GLU A 145 -6.98 3.25 -9.16
CA GLU A 145 -7.34 2.99 -7.78
C GLU A 145 -6.16 3.32 -6.86
N ALA A 146 -6.49 3.86 -5.68
CA ALA A 146 -5.53 4.13 -4.63
C ALA A 146 -5.99 3.50 -3.31
N LEU A 147 -5.09 2.75 -2.67
CA LEU A 147 -5.28 2.15 -1.36
C LEU A 147 -4.25 2.71 -0.39
N LEU A 148 -4.69 3.22 0.75
CA LEU A 148 -3.83 3.65 1.83
C LEU A 148 -3.38 2.44 2.66
N ALA A 149 -2.08 2.21 2.79
CA ALA A 149 -1.55 1.20 3.69
C ALA A 149 -1.30 1.81 5.07
N VAL A 150 -2.15 1.49 6.03
CA VAL A 150 -2.06 1.98 7.42
C VAL A 150 -1.47 0.91 8.30
N ALA A 151 -0.35 1.20 8.95
CA ALA A 151 0.30 0.26 9.87
C ALA A 151 -0.48 0.15 11.18
N LEU A 152 -0.49 -1.06 11.73
CA LEU A 152 -1.03 -1.36 13.05
C LEU A 152 0.08 -1.47 14.09
N ASP A 153 -0.15 -0.93 15.29
CA ASP A 153 0.74 -1.11 16.46
C ASP A 153 0.60 -2.49 17.09
N GLU A 154 1.26 -2.74 18.23
CA GLU A 154 1.30 -4.04 18.92
C GLU A 154 -0.10 -4.53 19.34
N GLU A 155 -0.99 -3.58 19.63
CA GLU A 155 -2.39 -3.75 20.04
C GLU A 155 -3.37 -3.85 18.86
N TYR A 156 -2.87 -3.83 17.62
CA TYR A 156 -3.65 -3.84 16.38
C TYR A 156 -4.45 -2.55 16.13
N GLU A 157 -4.02 -1.42 16.69
CA GLU A 157 -4.63 -0.11 16.47
C GLU A 157 -3.91 0.68 15.35
N PRO A 158 -4.60 1.58 14.61
CA PRO A 158 -4.01 2.35 13.51
C PRO A 158 -2.98 3.34 14.04
N SER A 159 -1.73 3.15 13.66
CA SER A 159 -0.60 3.93 14.19
C SER A 159 -0.14 5.02 13.24
N LYS A 160 -0.01 4.70 11.95
CA LYS A 160 0.46 5.65 10.92
C LYS A 160 0.07 5.22 9.52
N LEU A 161 -0.07 6.19 8.62
CA LEU A 161 -0.06 5.93 7.19
C LEU A 161 1.38 5.60 6.76
N SER A 162 1.60 4.41 6.21
CA SER A 162 2.93 3.95 5.79
C SER A 162 3.24 4.40 4.36
N PHE A 163 2.33 4.14 3.44
CA PHE A 163 2.44 4.47 2.03
C PHE A 163 1.09 4.39 1.34
N VAL A 164 1.03 4.89 0.11
CA VAL A 164 -0.11 4.72 -0.79
C VAL A 164 0.24 3.65 -1.82
N ILE A 165 -0.70 2.74 -2.08
CA ILE A 165 -0.62 1.74 -3.12
C ILE A 165 -1.47 2.25 -4.28
N CYS A 166 -0.84 2.49 -5.41
CA CYS A 166 -1.47 2.99 -6.62
C CYS A 166 -1.53 1.88 -7.65
N LYS A 167 -2.74 1.62 -8.16
CA LYS A 167 -2.95 0.62 -9.19
C LYS A 167 -2.99 1.28 -10.56
N ALA A 168 -2.00 0.96 -11.37
CA ALA A 168 -1.90 1.42 -12.73
C ALA A 168 -2.94 0.76 -13.64
N THR A 169 -3.20 1.37 -14.79
CA THR A 169 -4.16 0.89 -15.80
C THR A 169 -3.80 -0.48 -16.39
N ASP A 170 -2.53 -0.89 -16.30
CA ASP A 170 -2.07 -2.22 -16.71
C ASP A 170 -2.34 -3.31 -15.65
N GLY A 171 -2.96 -2.93 -14.53
CA GLY A 171 -3.30 -3.79 -13.41
C GLY A 171 -2.18 -3.95 -12.37
N THR A 172 -0.96 -3.45 -12.65
CA THR A 172 0.14 -3.49 -11.69
C THR A 172 -0.08 -2.47 -10.56
N SER A 173 0.53 -2.72 -9.43
CA SER A 173 0.43 -1.91 -8.23
C SER A 173 1.81 -1.49 -7.76
N LYS A 174 1.95 -0.20 -7.49
CA LYS A 174 3.18 0.40 -6.97
C LYS A 174 2.90 1.07 -5.64
N ALA A 175 3.85 0.99 -4.73
CA ALA A 175 3.76 1.64 -3.43
C ALA A 175 4.63 2.91 -3.43
N TYR A 176 4.07 4.04 -3.01
CA TYR A 176 4.75 5.32 -2.96
C TYR A 176 4.80 5.84 -1.52
N GLN A 177 5.95 6.39 -1.13
CA GLN A 177 6.06 7.06 0.17
C GLN A 177 5.12 8.26 0.23
N VAL A 178 4.65 8.55 1.44
CA VAL A 178 3.75 9.67 1.72
C VAL A 178 4.35 10.57 2.77
N GLU A 179 4.18 11.87 2.58
CA GLU A 179 4.67 12.92 3.45
C GLU A 179 3.52 13.78 3.96
N LEU A 180 3.71 14.39 5.12
CA LEU A 180 2.79 15.41 5.61
C LEU A 180 3.01 16.75 4.88
N ASN A 181 1.94 17.41 4.45
CA ASN A 181 1.97 18.73 3.81
C ASN A 181 2.43 19.85 4.74
N ARG A 182 2.29 19.68 6.05
CA ARG A 182 2.82 20.58 7.06
C ARG A 182 3.63 19.78 8.07
N PRO A 183 4.87 20.18 8.41
CA PRO A 183 5.48 19.70 9.64
C PRO A 183 4.58 20.15 10.79
N GLU A 184 4.20 19.23 11.68
CA GLU A 184 3.35 19.51 12.84
C GLU A 184 3.83 20.79 13.56
N VAL A 185 3.05 21.87 13.43
CA VAL A 185 3.30 23.09 14.21
C VAL A 185 2.75 22.80 15.61
N GLY A 186 3.66 22.42 16.51
CA GLY A 186 3.34 22.37 17.95
C GLY A 186 2.64 21.10 18.41
N ASP A 187 3.20 19.94 18.12
CA ASP A 187 3.58 18.96 19.13
C ASP A 187 4.56 17.99 18.48
N LYS A 188 5.39 17.31 19.29
CA LYS A 188 6.59 16.57 18.85
C LYS A 188 6.37 15.84 17.51
N PRO A 189 7.24 16.05 16.50
CA PRO A 189 7.19 15.23 15.30
C PRO A 189 7.29 13.78 15.75
N LEU A 190 6.47 12.89 15.18
CA LEU A 190 6.64 11.43 15.24
C LEU A 190 7.96 11.03 14.54
N ARG A 191 9.09 11.52 15.04
CA ARG A 191 10.43 11.01 14.81
C ARG A 191 10.60 9.76 15.67
N LEU A 192 9.89 8.70 15.31
CA LEU A 192 10.38 7.37 15.68
C LEU A 192 11.53 7.07 14.73
N LYS A 193 12.76 7.25 15.24
CA LYS A 193 13.98 6.71 14.63
C LYS A 193 13.79 5.21 14.45
N VAL A 194 13.41 4.78 13.25
CA VAL A 194 13.48 3.37 12.88
C VAL A 194 14.96 3.03 12.72
N LYS A 195 15.59 2.61 13.82
CA LYS A 195 16.80 1.79 13.72
C LYS A 195 16.32 0.41 13.29
N TRP A 196 16.47 0.10 12.00
CA TRP A 196 16.42 -1.27 11.52
C TRP A 196 17.53 -2.06 12.22
N LYS A 197 17.21 -2.73 13.33
CA LYS A 197 18.04 -3.80 13.86
C LYS A 197 17.41 -5.10 13.38
N LEU A 198 17.84 -5.54 12.20
CA LEU A 198 17.73 -6.93 11.79
C LEU A 198 18.45 -7.78 12.85
N ARG A 199 17.68 -8.45 13.71
CA ARG A 199 18.14 -9.69 14.34
C ARG A 199 17.52 -10.82 13.54
N LEU A 200 18.35 -11.45 12.71
CA LEU A 200 18.07 -12.76 12.17
C LEU A 200 18.26 -13.80 13.29
N PRO A 201 17.34 -14.75 13.50
CA PRO A 201 17.67 -16.04 14.08
C PRO A 201 18.49 -16.90 13.11
#